data_AF-R1E9X1-F1
#
_entry.id   AF-R1E9X1-F1
#
_cell.length_a   1.000
_cell.length_b   1.000
_cell.length_c   1.000
_cell.angle_alpha   90.00
_cell.angle_beta   90.00
_cell.angle_gamma   90.00
#
_symmetry.space_group_name_H-M   'P 1'
#
loop_
_entity.id
_entity.type
_entity.pdbx_description
1 polymer ?
#
loop_
_entity_poly.entity_id
_entity_poly.type
_entity_poly.pdbx_seq_one_letter_code
_entity_poly.pdbx_strand_id
1 'polypeptide(L)'
;MRASGCTLLSLLGTPSFLISHSIGALHPLLLSNDCPQLVAGNIALEPATVPFQSYLGNASSPVGSTRARPWGLTNTHLTYAPPVADPAADLAVRSVGADAPAKRSCLMQAEPPRRLPQIAKVP
;
A
#
# COMPACT_ATOMS: atom_id res chain seq x y z
N MET A 1 0.69 -14.34 -2.04
CA MET A 1 0.03 -13.75 -3.22
C MET A 1 0.97 -13.14 -4.26
N ARG A 2 2.19 -12.68 -3.94
CA ARG A 2 3.12 -12.09 -4.94
C ARG A 2 3.40 -13.01 -6.14
N ALA A 3 4.16 -14.09 -5.92
CA ALA A 3 4.52 -15.02 -6.99
C ALA A 3 3.29 -15.68 -7.62
N SER A 4 2.40 -16.25 -6.80
CA SER A 4 1.20 -16.94 -7.29
C SER A 4 0.25 -16.03 -8.07
N GLY A 5 0.11 -14.76 -7.69
CA GLY A 5 -0.72 -13.80 -8.41
C GLY A 5 -0.14 -13.42 -9.76
N CYS A 6 1.17 -13.18 -9.84
CA CYS A 6 1.82 -12.94 -11.13
C CYS A 6 1.77 -14.18 -12.04
N THR A 7 1.93 -15.39 -11.50
CA THR A 7 1.73 -16.63 -12.27
C THR A 7 0.31 -16.73 -12.81
N LEU A 8 -0.70 -16.49 -11.97
CA LEU A 8 -2.11 -16.52 -12.41
C LEU A 8 -2.36 -15.51 -13.53
N LEU A 9 -1.92 -14.26 -13.37
CA LEU A 9 -2.08 -13.23 -14.39
C LEU A 9 -1.33 -13.58 -15.69
N SER A 10 -0.17 -14.22 -15.60
CA SER A 10 0.58 -14.67 -16.78
C SER A 10 -0.19 -15.75 -17.55
N LEU A 11 -0.90 -16.65 -16.84
CA LEU A 11 -1.71 -17.71 -17.46
C LEU A 11 -2.91 -17.15 -18.24
N LEU A 12 -3.41 -15.96 -17.88
CA LEU A 12 -4.49 -15.30 -18.62
C LEU A 12 -4.03 -14.77 -19.98
N GLY A 13 -2.71 -14.58 -20.18
CA GLY A 13 -2.13 -14.14 -21.46
C GLY A 13 -2.43 -12.68 -21.86
N THR A 14 -3.19 -11.95 -21.05
CA THR A 14 -3.52 -10.53 -21.26
C THR A 14 -3.53 -9.78 -19.92
N PRO A 15 -3.14 -8.49 -19.89
CA PRO A 15 -3.30 -7.67 -18.70
C PRO A 15 -4.75 -7.68 -18.21
N SER A 16 -4.93 -7.78 -16.90
CA SER A 16 -6.26 -7.95 -16.29
C SER A 16 -6.55 -6.89 -15.22
N PHE A 17 -7.82 -6.52 -15.07
CA PHE A 17 -8.27 -5.68 -13.96
C PHE A 17 -8.34 -6.48 -12.67
N LEU A 18 -7.83 -5.91 -11.59
CA LEU A 18 -7.87 -6.53 -10.27
C LEU A 18 -8.93 -5.84 -9.40
N ILE A 19 -10.00 -6.56 -9.09
CA ILE A 19 -11.04 -6.09 -8.17
C ILE A 19 -10.74 -6.64 -6.78
N SER A 20 -10.73 -5.76 -5.78
CA SER A 20 -10.42 -6.12 -4.39
C SER A 20 -11.30 -5.38 -3.41
N HIS A 21 -11.43 -5.94 -2.22
CA HIS A 21 -12.22 -5.38 -1.13
C HIS A 21 -11.45 -5.44 0.19
N SER A 22 -11.59 -4.41 1.02
CA SER A 22 -11.05 -4.37 2.39
C SER A 22 -9.54 -4.67 2.43
N ILE A 23 -9.09 -5.58 3.29
CA ILE A 23 -7.70 -6.03 3.40
C ILE A 23 -7.17 -6.72 2.14
N GLY A 24 -8.07 -7.24 1.30
CA GLY A 24 -7.72 -7.83 0.02
C GLY A 24 -7.01 -6.86 -0.93
N ALA A 25 -7.24 -5.55 -0.77
CA ALA A 25 -6.63 -4.48 -1.58
C ALA A 25 -5.11 -4.37 -1.41
N LEU A 26 -4.51 -5.00 -0.40
CA LEU A 26 -3.05 -5.09 -0.29
C LEU A 26 -2.44 -5.93 -1.42
N HIS A 27 -3.16 -6.94 -1.93
CA HIS A 27 -2.60 -7.85 -2.92
C HIS A 27 -2.43 -7.21 -4.30
N PRO A 28 -3.43 -6.50 -4.87
CA PRO A 28 -3.24 -5.81 -6.15
C PRO A 28 -2.10 -4.78 -6.14
N LEU A 29 -1.86 -4.10 -5.01
CA LEU A 29 -0.69 -3.22 -4.86
C LEU A 29 0.63 -3.98 -4.99
N LEU A 30 0.74 -5.15 -4.39
CA LEU A 30 1.93 -6.00 -4.50
C LEU A 30 2.12 -6.53 -5.93
N LEU A 31 1.04 -6.87 -6.62
CA LEU A 31 1.10 -7.31 -8.03
C LEU A 31 1.45 -6.16 -8.98
N SER A 32 0.93 -4.97 -8.71
CA SER A 32 1.31 -3.74 -9.42
C SER A 32 2.79 -3.39 -9.21
N ASN A 33 3.36 -3.78 -8.07
CA ASN A 33 4.79 -3.63 -7.84
C ASN A 33 5.64 -4.68 -8.57
N ASP A 34 5.20 -5.94 -8.57
CA ASP A 34 6.03 -7.08 -8.99
C ASP A 34 5.89 -7.43 -10.47
N CYS A 35 4.70 -7.27 -11.03
CA CYS A 35 4.38 -7.58 -12.42
C CYS A 35 3.41 -6.54 -13.02
N PRO A 36 3.73 -5.24 -12.97
CA PRO A 36 2.85 -4.16 -13.42
C PRO A 36 2.35 -4.35 -14.85
N GLN A 37 3.16 -4.94 -15.73
CA GLN A 37 2.80 -5.21 -17.13
C GLN A 37 1.63 -6.19 -17.30
N LEU A 38 1.27 -6.93 -16.25
CA LEU A 38 0.16 -7.89 -16.25
C LEU A 38 -1.12 -7.33 -15.60
N VAL A 39 -1.07 -6.10 -15.07
CA VAL A 39 -2.19 -5.46 -14.38
C VAL A 39 -2.70 -4.31 -15.25
N ALA A 40 -3.94 -4.43 -15.73
CA ALA A 40 -4.57 -3.39 -16.54
C ALA A 40 -5.08 -2.21 -15.68
N GLY A 41 -5.35 -2.46 -14.40
CA GLY A 41 -5.82 -1.46 -13.44
C GLY A 41 -6.29 -2.11 -12.13
N ASN A 42 -6.37 -1.31 -11.07
CA ASN A 42 -6.86 -1.76 -9.77
C ASN A 42 -8.19 -1.10 -9.41
N ILE A 43 -9.18 -1.90 -9.06
CA ILE A 43 -10.48 -1.43 -8.54
C ILE A 43 -10.55 -1.87 -7.07
N ALA A 44 -10.32 -0.91 -6.17
CA ALA A 44 -10.22 -1.19 -4.74
C ALA A 44 -11.43 -0.64 -3.99
N LEU A 45 -12.30 -1.54 -3.54
CA LEU A 45 -13.51 -1.23 -2.79
C LEU A 45 -13.15 -1.15 -1.30
N GLU A 46 -13.33 0.02 -0.69
CA GLU A 46 -13.04 0.28 0.74
C GLU A 46 -11.67 -0.26 1.20
N PRO A 47 -10.56 0.16 0.56
CA PRO A 47 -9.28 -0.51 0.73
C PRO A 47 -8.65 -0.28 2.11
N ALA A 48 -8.10 -1.35 2.70
CA ALA A 48 -7.31 -1.26 3.93
C ALA A 48 -5.84 -0.86 3.66
N THR A 49 -5.62 0.14 2.80
CA THR A 49 -4.30 0.56 2.31
C THR A 49 -3.88 1.95 2.81
N VAL A 50 -4.50 2.44 3.87
CA VAL A 50 -4.14 3.72 4.53
C VAL A 50 -2.63 3.78 4.78
N PRO A 51 -1.90 4.80 4.28
CA PRO A 51 -0.46 4.83 4.40
C PRO A 51 0.04 4.87 5.85
N PHE A 52 1.02 4.03 6.21
CA PHE A 52 1.77 4.02 7.48
C PHE A 52 0.97 3.81 8.79
N GLN A 53 -0.36 3.69 8.73
CA GLN A 53 -1.21 3.62 9.92
C GLN A 53 -2.48 2.80 9.69
N SER A 54 -2.97 2.15 10.74
CA SER A 54 -4.29 1.51 10.82
C SER A 54 -5.20 2.30 11.74
N TYR A 55 -6.47 2.36 11.38
CA TYR A 55 -7.54 2.87 12.25
C TYR A 55 -8.40 1.75 12.85
N LEU A 56 -8.14 0.51 12.44
CA LEU A 56 -8.84 -0.66 12.95
C LEU A 56 -8.24 -1.05 14.29
N GLY A 57 -9.10 -1.25 15.29
CA GLY A 57 -8.77 -1.93 16.55
C GLY A 57 -9.22 -3.38 16.52
N ASN A 58 -8.77 -4.17 17.48
CA ASN A 58 -9.23 -5.53 17.76
C ASN A 58 -9.21 -5.80 19.27
N ALA A 59 -9.49 -7.03 19.69
CA ALA A 59 -9.51 -7.40 21.11
C ALA A 59 -8.19 -7.13 21.86
N SER A 60 -7.07 -7.01 21.14
CA SER A 60 -5.72 -6.76 21.67
C SER A 60 -5.15 -5.40 21.31
N SER A 61 -5.91 -4.54 20.59
CA SER A 61 -5.45 -3.25 20.14
C SER A 61 -6.61 -2.24 20.11
N PRO A 62 -6.54 -1.13 20.86
CA PRO A 62 -7.63 -0.16 20.90
C PRO A 62 -7.91 0.41 19.51
N VAL A 63 -9.18 0.71 19.24
CA VAL A 63 -9.58 1.43 18.02
C VAL A 63 -8.94 2.81 18.05
N GLY A 64 -8.21 3.16 16.99
CA GLY A 64 -7.42 4.40 16.94
C GLY A 64 -6.29 4.31 15.93
N SER A 65 -5.47 5.36 15.84
CA SER A 65 -4.31 5.39 14.94
C SER A 65 -3.16 4.55 15.51
N THR A 66 -2.88 3.41 14.89
CA THR A 66 -1.73 2.55 15.20
C THR A 66 -0.78 2.48 14.02
N ARG A 67 0.52 2.42 14.26
CA ARG A 67 1.52 2.26 13.18
C ARG A 67 1.28 0.92 12.48
N ALA A 68 1.26 0.95 11.15
CA ALA A 68 1.08 -0.23 10.31
C ALA A 68 1.74 0.00 8.96
N ARG A 69 1.89 -1.03 8.12
CA ARG A 69 2.43 -0.90 6.76
C ARG A 69 3.77 -0.12 6.74
N PRO A 70 4.84 -0.68 7.32
CA PRO A 70 6.15 -0.02 7.35
C PRO A 70 6.64 0.40 5.95
N TRP A 71 6.21 -0.29 4.89
CA TRP A 71 6.50 0.04 3.49
C TRP A 71 5.49 1.02 2.87
N GLY A 72 4.94 1.93 3.67
CA GLY A 72 3.92 2.89 3.24
C GLY A 72 2.54 2.26 3.06
N LEU A 73 2.34 1.50 2.00
CA LEU A 73 1.03 0.93 1.64
C LEU A 73 0.88 -0.55 2.02
N THR A 74 1.99 -1.23 2.31
CA THR A 74 2.05 -2.69 2.54
C THR A 74 2.94 -3.05 3.72
N ASN A 75 2.81 -4.29 4.20
CA ASN A 75 3.70 -4.84 5.23
C ASN A 75 4.99 -5.44 4.69
N THR A 76 5.09 -5.62 3.37
CA THR A 76 6.25 -6.20 2.69
C THR A 76 6.84 -5.23 1.67
N HIS A 77 8.09 -5.48 1.29
CA HIS A 77 8.88 -4.63 0.38
C HIS A 77 8.14 -4.18 -0.88
N LEU A 78 8.27 -2.88 -1.18
CA LEU A 78 7.90 -2.24 -2.44
C LEU A 78 9.14 -1.62 -3.09
N THR A 79 9.15 -1.55 -4.42
CA THR A 79 10.25 -0.97 -5.19
C THR A 79 10.15 0.55 -5.17
N TYR A 80 10.97 1.18 -4.34
CA TYR A 80 11.04 2.64 -4.22
C TYR A 80 12.13 3.26 -5.12
N ALA A 81 11.96 4.53 -5.45
CA ALA A 81 12.99 5.41 -6.01
C ALA A 81 13.05 6.74 -5.23
N PRO A 82 14.18 7.06 -4.57
CA PRO A 82 15.39 6.24 -4.41
C PRO A 82 15.14 4.94 -3.62
N PRO A 83 16.00 3.89 -3.77
CA PRO A 83 15.82 2.59 -3.09
C PRO A 83 15.78 2.71 -1.57
N VAL A 84 14.91 1.92 -0.94
CA VAL A 84 14.74 1.81 0.52
C VAL A 84 15.37 0.52 1.00
N ALA A 85 16.34 0.62 1.91
CA ALA A 85 16.97 -0.53 2.55
C ALA A 85 16.32 -0.82 3.91
N ASP A 86 16.06 0.22 4.70
CA ASP A 86 15.35 0.13 5.97
C ASP A 86 14.15 1.07 5.96
N PRO A 87 12.90 0.57 5.89
CA PRO A 87 11.72 1.41 5.86
C PRO A 87 11.59 2.33 7.09
N ALA A 88 12.11 1.93 8.25
CA ALA A 88 12.04 2.78 9.45
C ALA A 88 12.96 4.01 9.34
N ALA A 89 14.15 3.86 8.75
CA ALA A 89 15.10 4.94 8.54
C ALA A 89 14.81 5.75 7.27
N ASP A 90 14.40 5.08 6.19
CA ASP A 90 14.35 5.67 4.85
C ASP A 90 13.00 6.28 4.48
N LEU A 91 11.90 5.85 5.13
CA LEU A 91 10.54 6.34 4.90
C LEU A 91 10.09 7.21 6.06
N ALA A 92 10.80 8.33 6.27
CA ALA A 92 10.41 9.33 7.27
C ALA A 92 8.98 9.82 7.00
N VAL A 93 8.19 9.96 8.07
CA VAL A 93 6.80 10.43 8.00
C VAL A 93 6.55 11.57 8.95
N ARG A 94 5.59 12.43 8.59
CA ARG A 94 5.06 13.51 9.41
C ARG A 94 3.55 13.36 9.58
N SER A 95 3.04 13.78 10.73
CA SER A 95 1.59 13.93 10.94
C SER A 95 1.08 15.15 10.17
N VAL A 96 -0.06 15.01 9.52
CA VAL A 96 -0.72 16.06 8.74
C VAL A 96 -2.17 16.18 9.15
N GLY A 97 -2.61 17.40 9.44
CA GLY A 97 -3.97 17.68 9.92
C GLY A 97 -4.11 17.53 11.43
N ALA A 98 -5.26 17.97 11.95
CA ALA A 98 -5.59 17.85 13.37
C ALA A 98 -6.23 16.48 13.65
N ASP A 99 -5.85 15.87 14.78
CA ASP A 99 -6.54 14.69 15.32
C ASP A 99 -7.54 15.13 16.38
N ALA A 100 -8.82 15.11 16.02
CA ALA A 100 -9.95 15.53 16.84
C ALA A 100 -11.10 14.52 16.67
N PRO A 101 -12.14 14.52 17.52
CA PRO A 101 -13.24 13.56 17.38
C PRO A 101 -13.90 13.54 15.98
N ALA A 102 -13.98 14.69 15.32
CA ALA A 102 -14.57 14.83 13.98
C ALA A 102 -13.54 14.79 12.82
N LYS A 103 -12.23 14.76 13.09
CA LYS A 103 -11.16 14.82 12.06
C LYS A 103 -10.01 13.91 12.45
N ARG A 104 -9.43 13.19 11.50
CA ARG A 104 -8.22 12.39 11.76
C ARG A 104 -7.01 13.02 11.12
N SER A 105 -5.88 13.00 11.83
CA SER A 105 -4.59 13.26 11.22
C SER A 105 -4.16 12.08 10.36
N CYS A 106 -3.35 12.35 9.33
CA CYS A 106 -2.75 11.35 8.46
C CYS A 106 -1.23 11.28 8.64
N LEU A 107 -0.63 10.11 8.43
CA LEU A 107 0.82 9.99 8.28
C LEU A 107 1.19 10.09 6.79
N MET A 108 1.97 11.11 6.45
CA MET A 108 2.47 11.35 5.09
C MET A 108 3.99 11.25 5.07
N GLN A 109 4.59 10.78 3.96
CA GLN A 109 6.04 10.86 3.79
C GLN A 109 6.54 12.30 3.96
N ALA A 110 7.70 12.46 4.59
CA ALA A 110 8.40 13.73 4.62
C ALA A 110 8.93 14.10 3.22
N GLU A 111 9.16 15.39 2.99
CA GLU A 111 9.71 15.88 1.71
C GLU A 111 11.24 15.72 1.68
N PRO A 112 11.84 15.31 0.54
CA PRO A 112 11.17 14.84 -0.68
C PRO A 112 10.68 13.38 -0.53
N PRO A 113 9.44 13.04 -0.94
CA PRO A 113 8.92 11.69 -0.78
C PRO A 113 9.59 10.72 -1.77
N ARG A 114 9.80 9.48 -1.33
CA ARG A 114 10.23 8.40 -2.21
C ARG A 114 9.05 7.95 -3.06
N ARG A 115 9.33 7.68 -4.34
CA ARG A 115 8.32 7.31 -5.34
C ARG A 115 8.22 5.80 -5.48
N LEU A 116 7.08 5.32 -5.98
CA LEU A 116 6.79 3.91 -6.23
C LEU A 116 6.68 3.67 -7.76
N PRO A 117 7.82 3.66 -8.50
CA PRO A 117 7.81 3.66 -9.96
C PRO A 117 7.15 2.43 -10.59
N GLN A 118 7.15 1.27 -9.95
CA GLN A 118 6.49 0.08 -10.51
C GLN A 118 4.96 0.19 -10.39
N ILE A 119 4.46 0.56 -9.21
CA ILE A 119 3.03 0.75 -8.98
C ILE A 119 2.47 1.86 -9.88
N ALA A 120 3.22 2.94 -10.09
CA ALA A 120 2.82 4.05 -10.95
C ALA A 120 2.70 3.70 -12.46
N LYS A 121 3.12 2.49 -12.88
CA LYS A 121 2.89 2.01 -14.25
C LYS A 121 1.47 1.49 -14.47
N VAL A 122 0.76 1.15 -13.40
CA VAL A 122 -0.60 0.63 -13.46
C VAL A 122 -1.57 1.81 -13.43
N PRO A 123 -2.48 1.94 -14.41
CA PRO A 123 -3.51 2.98 -14.46
C PRO A 123 -4.47 2.97 -13.27
#